data_AF-A0A7Y1VSB9-F1
#
_entry.id   AF-A0A7Y1VSB9-F1
#
_cell.length_a   1.000
_cell.length_b   1.000
_cell.length_c   1.000
_cell.angle_alpha   90.00
_cell.angle_beta   90.00
_cell.angle_gamma   90.00
#
_symmetry.space_group_name_H-M   'P 1'
#
loop_
_entity.id
_entity.type
_entity.pdbx_description
1 polymer ?
#
loop_
_entity_poly.entity_id
_entity_poly.type
_entity_poly.pdbx_seq_one_letter_code
_entity_poly.pdbx_strand_id
1 'polypeptide(L)'
;MRARINLYETWNFDSVNYYFNQVIGKEYTPAFAYSDYGWFLMLEDKYEEGMLNIGKAAKMTASNKQLSTQLKAWYAWALCWEGDYQEAKHWITKALKINPNDAEALHVASRIASGMGDHEEAIKLAEKAAKDPRWRVAVPLALFKAGHEQKAEEWVVEIAADETVFDAMLLVEVYSELKNDQKALEYLQKSFDLRHPFMPWLKVIPGMEHLHDDPRFKTIVEKMNLPK
;
A
#
# COMPACT_ATOMS: atom_id res chain seq x y z
N MET A 1 -14.02 14.90 2.09
CA MET A 1 -14.11 14.20 3.39
C MET A 1 -15.06 13.00 3.31
N ARG A 2 -16.31 13.14 2.86
CA ARG A 2 -17.26 12.01 2.72
C ARG A 2 -16.75 10.88 1.81
N ALA A 3 -16.19 11.19 0.64
CA ALA A 3 -15.58 10.18 -0.25
C ALA A 3 -14.52 9.33 0.49
N ARG A 4 -13.66 9.97 1.27
CA ARG A 4 -12.56 9.32 2.00
C ARG A 4 -13.08 8.43 3.13
N ILE A 5 -14.03 8.92 3.93
CA ILE A 5 -14.68 8.11 4.98
C ILE A 5 -15.32 6.86 4.34
N ASN A 6 -16.00 7.05 3.21
CA ASN A 6 -16.67 5.95 2.53
C ASN A 6 -15.72 4.95 1.88
N LEU A 7 -14.55 5.41 1.42
CA LEU A 7 -13.50 4.58 0.84
C LEU A 7 -12.73 3.79 1.91
N TYR A 8 -12.23 4.47 2.95
CA TYR A 8 -11.30 3.86 3.92
C TYR A 8 -11.99 3.27 5.15
N GLU A 9 -13.17 3.76 5.54
CA GLU A 9 -13.79 3.40 6.83
C GLU A 9 -15.09 2.62 6.69
N THR A 10 -16.03 3.09 5.86
CA THR A 10 -17.39 2.50 5.78
C THR A 10 -17.59 1.54 4.62
N TRP A 11 -16.64 1.49 3.68
CA TRP A 11 -16.72 0.67 2.46
C TRP A 11 -18.01 0.86 1.66
N ASN A 12 -18.46 2.13 1.54
CA ASN A 12 -19.64 2.49 0.77
C ASN A 12 -19.23 3.01 -0.61
N PHE A 13 -18.76 2.10 -1.47
CA PHE A 13 -18.13 2.43 -2.75
C PHE A 13 -19.07 3.11 -3.77
N ASP A 14 -20.36 2.76 -3.77
CA ASP A 14 -21.37 3.39 -4.64
C ASP A 14 -21.38 4.92 -4.47
N SER A 15 -21.23 5.38 -3.23
CA SER A 15 -21.20 6.81 -2.91
C SER A 15 -19.84 7.46 -3.12
N VAL A 16 -18.74 6.69 -3.15
CA VAL A 16 -17.37 7.21 -3.31
C VAL A 16 -17.23 7.92 -4.65
N ASN A 17 -17.66 7.27 -5.74
CA ASN A 17 -17.61 7.84 -7.09
C ASN A 17 -18.45 9.13 -7.19
N TYR A 18 -19.66 9.13 -6.62
CA TYR A 18 -20.51 10.32 -6.56
C TYR A 18 -19.78 11.50 -5.90
N TYR A 19 -19.17 11.28 -4.73
CA TYR A 19 -18.50 12.36 -4.01
C TYR A 19 -17.21 12.83 -4.68
N PHE A 20 -16.43 11.95 -5.33
CA PHE A 20 -15.26 12.38 -6.08
C PHE A 20 -15.63 13.20 -7.32
N ASN A 21 -16.68 12.83 -8.06
CA ASN A 21 -17.16 13.61 -9.21
C ASN A 21 -17.63 15.03 -8.83
N GLN A 22 -18.00 15.25 -7.57
CA GLN A 22 -18.34 16.58 -7.07
C GLN A 22 -17.12 17.45 -6.73
N VAL A 23 -15.91 16.90 -6.70
CA VAL A 23 -14.72 17.63 -6.25
C VAL A 23 -13.64 17.68 -7.33
N ILE A 24 -13.42 16.58 -8.04
CA ILE A 24 -12.39 16.44 -9.06
C ILE A 24 -12.64 17.40 -10.23
N GLY A 25 -11.58 18.06 -10.71
CA GLY A 25 -11.65 19.00 -11.83
C GLY A 25 -12.08 20.43 -11.47
N LYS A 26 -12.41 20.70 -10.20
CA LYS A 26 -12.72 22.07 -9.72
C LYS A 26 -11.44 22.88 -9.48
N GLU A 27 -11.56 24.21 -9.56
CA GLU A 27 -10.45 25.17 -9.42
C GLU A 27 -9.59 24.92 -8.18
N TYR A 28 -10.21 24.63 -7.04
CA TYR A 28 -9.52 24.40 -5.76
C TYR A 28 -9.56 22.93 -5.30
N THR A 29 -9.42 21.98 -6.23
CA THR A 29 -9.31 20.56 -5.86
C THR A 29 -7.99 20.33 -5.11
N PRO A 30 -8.00 19.85 -3.85
CA PRO A 30 -6.76 19.60 -3.12
C PRO A 30 -6.03 18.38 -3.66
N ALA A 31 -4.69 18.39 -3.59
CA ALA A 31 -3.85 17.34 -4.17
C ALA A 31 -4.20 15.93 -3.67
N PHE A 32 -4.49 15.77 -2.38
CA PHE A 32 -4.87 14.47 -1.82
C PHE A 32 -6.17 13.92 -2.43
N ALA A 33 -7.12 14.76 -2.86
CA ALA A 33 -8.36 14.28 -3.46
C ALA A 33 -8.11 13.60 -4.81
N TYR A 34 -7.16 14.12 -5.61
CA TYR A 34 -6.72 13.43 -6.83
C TYR A 34 -6.06 12.09 -6.51
N SER A 35 -5.26 12.00 -5.45
CA SER A 35 -4.63 10.74 -5.05
C SER A 35 -5.66 9.72 -4.58
N ASP A 36 -6.56 10.09 -3.68
CA ASP A 36 -7.59 9.19 -3.15
C ASP A 36 -8.52 8.72 -4.29
N TYR A 37 -8.87 9.62 -5.23
CA TYR A 37 -9.66 9.26 -6.40
C TYR A 37 -8.91 8.30 -7.33
N GLY A 38 -7.62 8.56 -7.56
CA GLY A 38 -6.80 7.69 -8.40
C GLY A 38 -6.68 6.27 -7.84
N TRP A 39 -6.50 6.13 -6.52
CA TRP A 39 -6.52 4.82 -5.86
C TRP A 39 -7.90 4.13 -5.92
N PHE A 40 -8.98 4.90 -5.83
CA PHE A 40 -10.33 4.36 -6.03
C PHE A 40 -10.55 3.89 -7.48
N LEU A 41 -10.04 4.62 -8.48
CA LEU A 41 -10.09 4.20 -9.87
C LEU A 41 -9.30 2.91 -10.12
N MET A 42 -8.14 2.73 -9.48
CA MET A 42 -7.40 1.45 -9.53
C MET A 42 -8.22 0.30 -8.95
N LEU A 43 -9.02 0.53 -7.91
CA LEU A 43 -9.93 -0.48 -7.35
C LEU A 43 -11.10 -0.82 -8.29
N GLU A 44 -11.53 0.13 -9.14
CA GLU A 44 -12.55 -0.09 -10.17
C GLU A 44 -11.96 -0.61 -11.51
N ASP A 45 -10.75 -1.16 -11.49
CA ASP A 45 -10.01 -1.64 -12.68
C ASP A 45 -9.77 -0.56 -13.76
N LYS A 46 -9.88 0.73 -13.41
CA LYS A 46 -9.59 1.89 -14.27
C LYS A 46 -8.15 2.36 -14.07
N TYR A 47 -7.21 1.45 -14.29
CA TYR A 47 -5.79 1.64 -13.97
C TYR A 47 -5.17 2.88 -14.62
N GLU A 48 -5.41 3.13 -15.91
CA GLU A 48 -4.83 4.28 -16.62
C GLU A 48 -5.31 5.62 -16.03
N GLU A 49 -6.61 5.76 -15.81
CA GLU A 49 -7.18 6.96 -15.19
C GLU A 49 -6.72 7.11 -13.74
N GLY A 50 -6.59 6.00 -13.01
CA GLY A 50 -6.07 5.97 -11.65
C GLY A 50 -4.66 6.52 -11.57
N MET A 51 -3.75 5.96 -12.38
CA MET A 51 -2.36 6.39 -12.46
C MET A 51 -2.20 7.85 -12.87
N LEU A 52 -3.04 8.33 -13.80
CA LEU A 52 -3.06 9.75 -14.19
C LEU A 52 -3.39 10.66 -12.99
N ASN A 53 -4.38 10.29 -12.18
CA ASN A 53 -4.81 11.07 -11.02
C ASN A 53 -3.80 11.03 -9.87
N ILE A 54 -3.23 9.86 -9.55
CA ILE A 54 -2.16 9.74 -8.52
C ILE A 54 -0.93 10.54 -8.96
N GLY A 55 -0.52 10.44 -10.24
CA GLY A 55 0.59 11.19 -10.80
C GLY A 55 0.36 12.71 -10.81
N LYS A 56 -0.89 13.15 -11.06
CA LYS A 56 -1.28 14.57 -10.92
C LYS A 56 -1.10 15.03 -9.47
N ALA A 57 -1.57 14.26 -8.50
CA ALA A 57 -1.42 14.58 -7.09
C ALA A 57 0.05 14.76 -6.67
N ALA A 58 0.94 13.86 -7.11
CA ALA A 58 2.38 13.91 -6.81
C ALA A 58 3.09 15.17 -7.35
N LYS A 59 2.59 15.73 -8.46
CA LYS A 59 3.10 16.94 -9.13
C LYS A 59 2.58 18.25 -8.53
N MET A 60 1.52 18.20 -7.73
CA MET A 60 0.92 19.40 -7.14
C MET A 60 1.71 19.92 -5.94
N THR A 61 1.62 21.23 -5.71
CA THR A 61 2.09 21.85 -4.48
C THR A 61 1.19 21.41 -3.33
N ALA A 62 1.74 20.68 -2.36
CA ALA A 62 1.03 20.29 -1.15
C ALA A 62 1.11 21.37 -0.08
N SER A 63 0.16 21.34 0.87
CA SER A 63 0.07 22.32 1.97
C SER A 63 1.21 22.22 2.99
N ASN A 64 1.91 21.08 3.05
CA ASN A 64 3.05 20.87 3.94
C ASN A 64 4.00 19.81 3.37
N LYS A 65 5.19 19.70 3.99
CA LYS A 65 6.24 18.75 3.59
C LYS A 65 5.78 17.30 3.71
N GLN A 66 5.07 16.94 4.78
CA GLN A 66 4.61 15.57 5.01
C GLN A 66 3.70 15.09 3.89
N LEU A 67 2.66 15.86 3.56
CA LEU A 67 1.75 15.55 2.47
C LEU A 67 2.49 15.55 1.11
N SER A 68 3.43 16.47 0.91
CA SER A 68 4.25 16.50 -0.32
C SER A 68 5.09 15.24 -0.51
N THR A 69 5.64 14.69 0.59
CA THR A 69 6.36 13.42 0.61
C THR A 69 5.42 12.26 0.31
N GLN A 70 4.29 12.17 1.04
CA GLN A 70 3.32 11.09 0.90
C GLN A 70 2.77 10.96 -0.52
N LEU A 71 2.32 12.05 -1.14
CA LEU A 71 1.76 11.99 -2.49
C LEU A 71 2.78 11.49 -3.53
N LYS A 72 4.07 11.80 -3.35
CA LYS A 72 5.14 11.30 -4.22
C LYS A 72 5.47 9.83 -3.93
N ALA A 73 5.46 9.44 -2.66
CA ALA A 73 5.65 8.05 -2.25
C ALA A 73 4.52 7.15 -2.76
N TRP A 74 3.26 7.59 -2.66
CA TRP A 74 2.11 6.83 -3.18
C TRP A 74 2.13 6.69 -4.69
N TYR A 75 2.54 7.73 -5.43
CA TYR A 75 2.72 7.59 -6.87
C TYR A 75 3.84 6.61 -7.23
N ALA A 76 4.97 6.67 -6.52
CA ALA A 76 6.05 5.70 -6.67
C ALA A 76 5.59 4.27 -6.34
N TRP A 77 4.73 4.11 -5.34
CA TRP A 77 4.19 2.81 -4.96
C TRP A 77 3.25 2.24 -6.03
N ALA A 78 2.36 3.06 -6.58
CA ALA A 78 1.51 2.66 -7.69
C ALA A 78 2.32 2.26 -8.93
N LEU A 79 3.38 3.03 -9.27
CA LEU A 79 4.32 2.65 -10.34
C LEU A 79 5.05 1.33 -10.04
N CYS A 80 5.38 1.07 -8.78
CA CYS A 80 5.97 -0.18 -8.33
C CYS A 80 5.01 -1.36 -8.51
N TRP A 81 3.69 -1.18 -8.33
CA TRP A 81 2.70 -2.24 -8.58
C TRP A 81 2.62 -2.59 -10.07
N GLU A 82 2.75 -1.60 -10.95
CA GLU A 82 2.81 -1.78 -12.41
C GLU A 82 4.17 -2.32 -12.90
N GLY A 83 5.15 -2.46 -12.02
CA GLY A 83 6.50 -2.89 -12.37
C GLY A 83 7.37 -1.83 -13.06
N ASP A 84 6.92 -0.57 -13.14
CA ASP A 84 7.74 0.57 -13.62
C ASP A 84 8.68 1.06 -12.52
N TYR A 85 9.64 0.20 -12.17
CA TYR A 85 10.58 0.46 -11.08
C TYR A 85 11.49 1.66 -11.35
N GLN A 86 11.74 2.01 -12.62
CA GLN A 86 12.61 3.15 -12.96
C GLN A 86 11.92 4.48 -12.66
N GLU A 87 10.68 4.66 -13.11
CA GLU A 87 9.93 5.87 -12.79
C GLU A 87 9.55 5.88 -11.30
N ALA A 88 9.25 4.73 -10.70
CA ALA A 88 9.03 4.61 -9.25
C ALA A 88 10.25 5.12 -8.46
N LYS A 89 11.46 4.69 -8.83
CA LYS A 89 12.72 5.14 -8.20
C LYS A 89 12.92 6.65 -8.33
N HIS A 90 12.56 7.25 -9.46
CA HIS A 90 12.61 8.71 -9.64
C HIS A 90 11.70 9.44 -8.65
N TRP A 91 10.45 9.01 -8.51
CA TRP A 91 9.49 9.65 -7.61
C TRP A 91 9.79 9.43 -6.14
N ILE A 92 10.21 8.23 -5.75
CA ILE A 92 10.56 7.97 -4.35
C ILE A 92 11.81 8.74 -3.93
N THR A 93 12.77 8.93 -4.84
CA THR A 93 13.94 9.78 -4.61
C THR A 93 13.53 11.24 -4.34
N LYS A 94 12.53 11.76 -5.06
CA LYS A 94 11.99 13.10 -4.79
C LYS A 94 11.27 13.18 -3.44
N ALA A 95 10.54 12.13 -3.04
CA ALA A 95 9.89 12.07 -1.74
C ALA A 95 10.92 12.11 -0.61
N LEU A 96 11.93 11.24 -0.66
CA LEU A 96 12.98 11.14 0.35
C LEU A 96 13.91 12.38 0.39
N LYS A 97 14.04 13.13 -0.71
CA LYS A 97 14.70 14.46 -0.67
C LYS A 97 13.96 15.48 0.20
N ILE A 98 12.63 15.38 0.30
CA ILE A 98 11.80 16.29 1.11
C ILE A 98 11.83 15.86 2.58
N ASN A 99 11.62 14.57 2.83
CA ASN A 99 11.71 13.97 4.16
C ASN A 99 12.51 12.65 4.10
N PRO A 100 13.82 12.68 4.43
CA PRO A 100 14.68 11.50 4.33
C PRO A 100 14.36 10.36 5.28
N ASN A 101 13.63 10.64 6.37
CA ASN A 101 13.29 9.68 7.42
C ASN A 101 11.80 9.34 7.44
N ASP A 102 11.07 9.66 6.37
CA ASP A 102 9.66 9.26 6.25
C ASP A 102 9.56 7.73 6.12
N ALA A 103 9.00 7.08 7.14
CA ALA A 103 9.01 5.62 7.23
C ALA A 103 8.21 4.93 6.10
N GLU A 104 7.10 5.53 5.68
CA GLU A 104 6.30 5.03 4.55
C GLU A 104 7.07 5.15 3.24
N ALA A 105 7.69 6.30 2.97
CA ALA A 105 8.52 6.48 1.77
C ALA A 105 9.76 5.54 1.78
N LEU A 106 10.35 5.28 2.95
CA LEU A 106 11.45 4.32 3.09
C LEU A 106 10.98 2.88 2.83
N HIS A 107 9.80 2.49 3.29
CA HIS A 107 9.19 1.20 2.97
C HIS A 107 8.96 1.05 1.46
N VAL A 108 8.36 2.05 0.81
CA VAL A 108 8.15 2.04 -0.65
C VAL A 108 9.49 1.97 -1.40
N ALA A 109 10.51 2.71 -0.95
CA ALA A 109 11.84 2.65 -1.53
C ALA A 109 12.48 1.25 -1.41
N SER A 110 12.26 0.57 -0.27
CA SER A 110 12.70 -0.82 -0.08
C SER A 110 12.01 -1.79 -1.05
N ARG A 111 10.70 -1.64 -1.26
CA ARG A 111 9.93 -2.44 -2.24
C ARG A 111 10.46 -2.24 -3.67
N ILE A 112 10.71 -0.99 -4.05
CA ILE A 112 11.28 -0.64 -5.36
C ILE A 112 12.68 -1.25 -5.51
N ALA A 113 13.55 -1.13 -4.50
CA ALA A 113 14.89 -1.71 -4.54
C ALA A 113 14.84 -3.24 -4.69
N SER A 114 13.94 -3.91 -3.96
CA SER A 114 13.71 -5.36 -4.09
C SER A 114 13.23 -5.75 -5.48
N GLY A 115 12.28 -5.01 -6.07
CA GLY A 115 11.79 -5.25 -7.42
C GLY A 115 12.86 -5.04 -8.51
N MET A 116 13.86 -4.18 -8.24
CA MET A 116 15.02 -3.97 -9.10
C MET A 116 16.16 -4.99 -8.87
N GLY A 117 16.02 -5.91 -7.91
CA GLY A 117 17.05 -6.88 -7.53
C GLY A 117 18.17 -6.32 -6.64
N ASP A 118 18.06 -5.07 -6.17
CA ASP A 118 19.01 -4.47 -5.24
C ASP A 118 18.65 -4.83 -3.78
N HIS A 119 18.82 -6.12 -3.47
CA HIS A 119 18.36 -6.71 -2.22
C HIS A 119 19.08 -6.14 -0.99
N GLU A 120 20.36 -5.82 -1.10
CA GLU A 120 21.11 -5.22 0.01
C GLU A 120 20.60 -3.83 0.38
N GLU A 121 20.35 -2.98 -0.62
CA GLU A 121 19.78 -1.65 -0.37
C GLU A 121 18.34 -1.76 0.12
N ALA A 122 17.56 -2.71 -0.40
CA ALA A 122 16.21 -2.96 0.07
C ALA A 122 16.16 -3.27 1.57
N ILE A 123 17.05 -4.13 2.07
CA ILE A 123 17.14 -4.46 3.50
C ILE A 123 17.52 -3.22 4.31
N LYS A 124 18.53 -2.45 3.89
CA LYS A 124 18.95 -1.22 4.59
C LYS A 124 17.84 -0.19 4.68
N LEU A 125 17.05 -0.02 3.61
CA LEU A 125 15.91 0.89 3.58
C LEU A 125 14.77 0.39 4.47
N ALA A 126 14.51 -0.92 4.45
CA ALA A 126 13.51 -1.54 5.32
C ALA A 126 13.86 -1.39 6.81
N GLU A 127 15.12 -1.60 7.20
CA GLU A 127 15.58 -1.40 8.57
C GLU A 127 15.40 0.05 9.04
N LYS A 128 15.62 1.02 8.14
CA LYS A 128 15.34 2.43 8.44
C LYS A 128 13.84 2.70 8.59
N ALA A 129 13.00 2.11 7.73
CA ALA A 129 11.54 2.23 7.83
C ALA A 129 11.02 1.63 9.14
N ALA A 130 11.56 0.48 9.56
CA ALA A 130 11.18 -0.26 10.76
C ALA A 130 11.43 0.48 12.09
N LYS A 131 12.14 1.62 12.07
CA LYS A 131 12.22 2.51 13.24
C LYS A 131 10.86 3.09 13.63
N ASP A 132 9.93 3.18 12.68
CA ASP A 132 8.51 3.37 12.95
C ASP A 132 7.85 1.99 13.07
N PRO A 133 7.25 1.65 14.22
CA PRO A 133 6.62 0.35 14.43
C PRO A 133 5.55 0.00 13.39
N ARG A 134 4.95 0.99 12.71
CA ARG A 134 3.95 0.76 11.65
C ARG A 134 4.53 0.11 10.40
N TRP A 135 5.85 0.20 10.20
CA TRP A 135 6.54 -0.25 8.99
C TRP A 135 7.60 -1.33 9.25
N ARG A 136 7.59 -1.95 10.44
CA ARG A 136 8.54 -3.00 10.80
C ARG A 136 8.44 -4.27 9.95
N VAL A 137 7.29 -4.50 9.29
CA VAL A 137 7.09 -5.59 8.32
C VAL A 137 7.87 -5.37 7.01
N ALA A 138 8.40 -4.17 6.75
CA ALA A 138 9.28 -3.93 5.61
C ALA A 138 10.51 -4.84 5.61
N VAL A 139 11.05 -5.15 6.80
CA VAL A 139 12.28 -5.95 6.96
C VAL A 139 12.09 -7.40 6.50
N PRO A 140 11.12 -8.18 7.00
CA PRO A 140 10.93 -9.55 6.55
C PRO A 140 10.59 -9.62 5.06
N LEU A 141 9.83 -8.68 4.51
CA LEU A 141 9.57 -8.62 3.06
C LEU A 141 10.87 -8.48 2.24
N ALA A 142 11.77 -7.58 2.64
CA ALA A 142 13.05 -7.39 1.96
C ALA A 142 13.97 -8.61 2.13
N LEU A 143 14.02 -9.20 3.33
CA LEU A 143 14.81 -10.40 3.63
C LEU A 143 14.34 -11.61 2.80
N PHE A 144 13.03 -11.82 2.66
CA PHE A 144 12.50 -12.90 1.82
C PHE A 144 12.91 -12.73 0.35
N LYS A 145 12.75 -11.53 -0.21
CA LYS A 145 13.19 -11.25 -1.59
C LYS A 145 14.70 -11.43 -1.76
N ALA A 146 15.49 -11.21 -0.71
CA ALA A 146 16.93 -11.44 -0.70
C ALA A 146 17.35 -12.91 -0.51
N GLY A 147 16.41 -13.84 -0.32
CA GLY A 147 16.70 -15.25 -0.02
C GLY A 147 17.15 -15.52 1.42
N HIS A 148 16.91 -14.59 2.34
CA HIS A 148 17.22 -14.73 3.77
C HIS A 148 16.01 -15.23 4.58
N GLU A 149 15.42 -16.34 4.13
CA GLU A 149 14.15 -16.87 4.65
C GLU A 149 14.15 -17.06 6.16
N GLN A 150 15.17 -17.72 6.71
CA GLN A 150 15.25 -17.98 8.15
C GLN A 150 15.23 -16.68 8.99
N LYS A 151 15.98 -15.67 8.58
CA LYS A 151 16.00 -14.37 9.29
C LYS A 151 14.67 -13.65 9.20
N ALA A 152 14.02 -13.76 8.04
CA ALA A 152 12.71 -13.16 7.83
C ALA A 152 11.65 -13.84 8.71
N GLU A 153 11.69 -15.17 8.83
CA GLU A 153 10.83 -15.93 9.74
C GLU A 153 11.06 -15.57 11.22
N GLU A 154 12.31 -15.44 11.65
CA GLU A 154 12.66 -14.98 13.00
C GLU A 154 12.03 -13.60 13.29
N TRP A 155 12.17 -12.67 12.35
CA TRP A 155 11.58 -11.34 12.47
C TRP A 155 10.04 -11.36 12.51
N VAL A 156 9.42 -12.23 11.72
CA VAL A 156 7.96 -12.41 11.73
C VAL A 156 7.47 -12.94 13.07
N VAL A 157 8.21 -13.85 13.70
CA VAL A 157 7.90 -14.34 15.05
C VAL A 157 7.97 -13.20 16.08
N GLU A 158 8.98 -12.34 15.99
CA GLU A 158 9.10 -11.16 16.85
C GLU A 158 7.92 -10.19 16.68
N ILE A 159 7.52 -9.91 15.44
CA ILE A 159 6.35 -9.06 15.15
C ILE A 159 5.07 -9.67 15.73
N ALA A 160 4.86 -10.98 15.50
CA ALA A 160 3.67 -11.68 15.94
C ALA A 160 3.56 -11.78 17.48
N ALA A 161 4.67 -11.67 18.21
CA ALA A 161 4.68 -11.69 19.66
C ALA A 161 4.11 -10.41 20.31
N ASP A 162 4.18 -9.27 19.61
CA ASP A 162 3.65 -7.97 20.07
C ASP A 162 3.01 -7.23 18.90
N GLU A 163 1.98 -7.83 18.31
CA GLU A 163 1.36 -7.37 17.07
C GLU A 163 0.52 -6.08 17.26
N THR A 164 0.66 -5.15 16.33
CA THR A 164 -0.15 -3.92 16.22
C THR A 164 -1.20 -4.04 15.12
N VAL A 165 -2.16 -3.11 15.10
CA VAL A 165 -3.19 -3.06 14.05
C VAL A 165 -2.61 -2.97 12.62
N PHE A 166 -1.44 -2.36 12.47
CA PHE A 166 -0.78 -2.15 11.17
C PHE A 166 -0.04 -3.40 10.68
N ASP A 167 0.37 -4.29 11.58
CA ASP A 167 1.07 -5.50 11.19
C ASP A 167 0.14 -6.49 10.50
N ALA A 168 -1.15 -6.52 10.85
CA ALA A 168 -2.09 -7.50 10.35
C ALA A 168 -2.14 -7.55 8.82
N MET A 169 -2.24 -6.40 8.15
CA MET A 169 -2.32 -6.35 6.68
C MET A 169 -0.98 -6.65 6.02
N LEU A 170 0.10 -6.08 6.56
CA LEU A 170 1.42 -6.28 5.97
C LEU A 170 1.91 -7.73 6.17
N LEU A 171 1.45 -8.44 7.22
CA LEU A 171 1.70 -9.86 7.40
C LEU A 171 0.95 -10.73 6.38
N VAL A 172 -0.16 -10.26 5.80
CA VAL A 172 -0.77 -10.93 4.63
C VAL A 172 0.23 -10.99 3.47
N GLU A 173 0.88 -9.86 3.16
CA GLU A 173 1.91 -9.80 2.11
C GLU A 173 3.07 -10.75 2.41
N VAL A 174 3.57 -10.74 3.66
CA VAL A 174 4.67 -11.63 4.07
C VAL A 174 4.31 -13.10 3.91
N TYR A 175 3.13 -13.52 4.42
CA TYR A 175 2.73 -14.92 4.31
C TYR A 175 2.36 -15.33 2.88
N SER A 176 1.94 -14.39 2.04
CA SER A 176 1.74 -14.61 0.61
C SER A 176 3.08 -14.88 -0.10
N GLU A 177 4.11 -14.10 0.20
CA GLU A 177 5.48 -14.34 -0.31
C GLU A 177 6.06 -15.69 0.15
N LEU A 178 5.72 -16.11 1.38
CA LEU A 178 6.04 -17.41 1.94
C LEU A 178 5.21 -18.58 1.35
N LYS A 179 4.24 -18.29 0.47
CA LYS A 179 3.27 -19.28 -0.05
C LYS A 179 2.54 -20.02 1.07
N ASN A 180 2.29 -19.32 2.18
CA ASN A 180 1.54 -19.82 3.32
C ASN A 180 0.13 -19.21 3.31
N ASP A 181 -0.69 -19.69 2.38
CA ASP A 181 -2.06 -19.21 2.16
C ASP A 181 -2.92 -19.30 3.42
N GLN A 182 -2.69 -20.32 4.25
CA GLN A 182 -3.43 -20.49 5.49
C GLN A 182 -3.19 -19.31 6.44
N LYS A 183 -1.93 -18.95 6.71
CA LYS A 183 -1.61 -17.80 7.55
C LYS A 183 -1.96 -16.48 6.88
N ALA A 184 -1.73 -16.35 5.58
CA ALA A 184 -2.11 -15.14 4.84
C ALA A 184 -3.62 -14.85 5.00
N LEU A 185 -4.48 -15.87 4.90
CA LEU A 185 -5.94 -15.73 5.07
C LEU A 185 -6.36 -15.50 6.53
N GLU A 186 -5.66 -16.08 7.50
CA GLU A 186 -5.87 -15.78 8.93
C GLU A 186 -5.59 -14.29 9.22
N TYR A 187 -4.48 -13.76 8.72
CA TYR A 187 -4.13 -12.34 8.87
C TYR A 187 -5.02 -11.43 8.02
N LEU A 188 -5.53 -11.89 6.88
CA LEU A 188 -6.50 -11.15 6.09
C LEU A 188 -7.83 -11.00 6.86
N GLN A 189 -8.31 -12.08 7.49
CA GLN A 189 -9.50 -12.04 8.35
C GLN A 189 -9.27 -11.08 9.53
N LYS A 190 -8.10 -11.13 10.15
CA LYS A 190 -7.75 -10.19 11.23
C LYS A 190 -7.72 -8.74 10.74
N SER A 191 -7.16 -8.48 9.57
CA SER A 191 -7.12 -7.15 8.94
C SER A 191 -8.52 -6.61 8.64
N PHE A 192 -9.42 -7.48 8.21
CA PHE A 192 -10.84 -7.17 8.03
C PHE A 192 -11.50 -6.80 9.36
N ASP A 193 -11.33 -7.60 10.40
CA ASP A 193 -11.93 -7.36 11.72
C ASP A 193 -11.44 -6.04 12.34
N LEU A 194 -10.17 -5.70 12.09
CA LEU A 194 -9.53 -4.47 12.54
C LEU A 194 -9.82 -3.25 11.64
N ARG A 195 -10.53 -3.43 10.52
CA ARG A 195 -10.78 -2.40 9.50
C ARG A 195 -9.49 -1.70 9.05
N HIS A 196 -8.48 -2.49 8.71
CA HIS A 196 -7.20 -1.92 8.29
C HIS A 196 -7.38 -0.99 7.07
N PRO A 197 -6.72 0.19 7.02
CA PRO A 197 -6.94 1.18 5.96
C PRO A 197 -6.69 0.68 4.54
N PHE A 198 -5.84 -0.34 4.35
CA PHE A 198 -5.55 -0.92 3.03
C PHE A 198 -6.50 -2.02 2.58
N MET A 199 -7.46 -2.43 3.41
CA MET A 199 -8.44 -3.45 3.03
C MET A 199 -9.12 -3.19 1.67
N PRO A 200 -9.48 -1.95 1.27
CA PRO A 200 -10.13 -1.72 -0.02
C PRO A 200 -9.36 -2.26 -1.22
N TRP A 201 -8.03 -2.35 -1.17
CA TRP A 201 -7.20 -2.76 -2.31
C TRP A 201 -6.87 -4.25 -2.36
N LEU A 202 -7.45 -5.07 -1.47
CA LEU A 202 -7.11 -6.49 -1.35
C LEU A 202 -7.21 -7.30 -2.67
N LYS A 203 -8.08 -6.89 -3.62
CA LYS A 203 -8.21 -7.51 -4.96
C LYS A 203 -7.11 -7.13 -5.96
N VAL A 204 -6.42 -6.02 -5.70
CA VAL A 204 -5.50 -5.38 -6.67
C VAL A 204 -4.08 -5.21 -6.13
N ILE A 205 -3.82 -5.62 -4.89
CA ILE A 205 -2.46 -5.67 -4.34
C ILE A 205 -1.71 -6.81 -5.05
N PRO A 206 -0.57 -6.51 -5.71
CA PRO A 206 0.20 -7.54 -6.40
C PRO A 206 0.71 -8.62 -5.46
N GLY A 207 0.65 -9.87 -5.90
CA GLY A 207 1.13 -11.03 -5.14
C GLY A 207 0.08 -11.67 -4.23
N MET A 208 -1.17 -11.21 -4.26
CA MET A 208 -2.30 -11.81 -3.53
C MET A 208 -3.25 -12.60 -4.44
N GLU A 209 -2.99 -12.69 -5.74
CA GLU A 209 -3.89 -13.30 -6.72
C GLU A 209 -4.19 -14.77 -6.41
N HIS A 210 -3.23 -15.47 -5.81
CA HIS A 210 -3.39 -16.87 -5.40
C HIS A 210 -4.43 -17.07 -4.28
N LEU A 211 -4.77 -16.02 -3.52
CA LEU A 211 -5.78 -16.07 -2.47
C LEU A 211 -7.21 -15.87 -3.00
N HIS A 212 -7.35 -15.32 -4.22
CA HIS A 212 -8.64 -14.83 -4.73
C HIS A 212 -9.71 -15.92 -4.87
N ASP A 213 -9.28 -17.17 -5.06
CA ASP A 213 -10.19 -18.30 -5.22
C ASP A 213 -10.65 -18.95 -3.92
N ASP A 214 -10.00 -18.67 -2.79
CA ASP A 214 -10.35 -19.23 -1.48
C ASP A 214 -11.73 -18.70 -1.01
N PRO A 215 -12.63 -19.57 -0.51
CA PRO A 215 -13.94 -19.16 -0.01
C PRO A 215 -13.89 -18.10 1.09
N ARG A 216 -12.85 -18.09 1.94
CA ARG A 216 -12.66 -17.10 3.01
C ARG A 216 -12.37 -15.72 2.43
N PHE A 217 -11.52 -15.64 1.41
CA PHE A 217 -11.24 -14.41 0.69
C PHE A 217 -12.51 -13.86 0.04
N LYS A 218 -13.23 -14.71 -0.72
CA LYS A 218 -14.51 -14.34 -1.37
C LYS A 218 -15.53 -13.80 -0.36
N THR A 219 -15.63 -14.44 0.81
CA THR A 219 -16.50 -13.99 1.90
C THR A 219 -16.11 -12.60 2.41
N ILE A 220 -14.82 -12.29 2.56
CA ILE A 220 -14.34 -10.97 2.99
C ILE A 220 -14.69 -9.91 1.94
N VAL A 221 -14.41 -10.18 0.66
CA VAL A 221 -14.74 -9.30 -0.46
C VAL A 221 -16.24 -8.97 -0.50
N GLU A 222 -17.09 -9.99 -0.36
CA GLU A 222 -18.55 -9.84 -0.32
C GLU A 222 -19.01 -8.98 0.86
N LYS A 223 -18.49 -9.24 2.07
CA LYS A 223 -18.82 -8.44 3.27
C LYS A 223 -18.39 -6.98 3.16
N MET A 224 -17.31 -6.72 2.43
CA MET A 224 -16.83 -5.38 2.17
C MET A 224 -17.62 -4.65 1.08
N ASN A 225 -18.44 -5.36 0.29
CA ASN A 225 -19.13 -4.81 -0.87
C ASN A 225 -18.15 -4.17 -1.89
N LEU A 226 -16.97 -4.78 -2.08
CA LEU A 226 -15.98 -4.25 -3.02
C LEU A 226 -16.54 -4.21 -4.46
N PRO A 227 -16.14 -3.21 -5.27
CA PRO A 227 -16.49 -3.18 -6.69
C PRO A 227 -16.12 -4.49 -7.39
N LYS A 228 -17.01 -4.94 -8.26
CA LYS A 228 -16.82 -6.18 -9.03
C LYS A 228 -15.73 -6.00 -10.07
#